data_AF-D0VX46-F1
#
_entry.id   AF-D0VX46-F1
#
_cell.length_a   1.000
_cell.length_b   1.000
_cell.length_c   1.000
_cell.angle_alpha   90.00
_cell.angle_beta   90.00
_cell.angle_gamma   90.00
#
_symmetry.space_group_name_H-M   'P 1'
#
loop_
_entity.id
_entity.type
_entity.pdbx_description
1 polymer ?
#
loop_
_entity_poly.entity_id
_entity_poly.type
_entity_poly.pdbx_seq_one_letter_code
_entity_poly.pdbx_strand_id
1 'polypeptide(L)'
;TTYNVPRIVFVNKMDKLGADFNYSVSTIHDRLQANAVAVQMPIGAEDDFEGVIDLIDMKADLYDEDELGSQWDTVDIPEKYKEEAQKHRDEMLEQLADLDDDIMEKYLEGEDIPSDEIKKAIRKATLNLDIYPVFAGS
;
A
#
# COMPACT_ATOMS: atom_id res chain seq x y z
N THR A 1 3.48 -9.66 19.90
CA THR A 1 2.16 -9.02 20.13
C THR A 1 1.39 -9.82 21.18
N THR A 2 1.02 -9.22 22.31
CA THR A 2 0.51 -9.95 23.51
C THR A 2 -0.80 -10.72 23.30
N TYR A 3 -1.59 -10.34 22.29
CA TYR A 3 -2.92 -10.92 22.03
C TYR A 3 -3.12 -11.40 20.59
N ASN A 4 -2.04 -11.45 19.81
CA ASN A 4 -2.05 -11.90 18.41
C ASN A 4 -3.16 -11.29 17.53
N VAL A 5 -3.46 -10.00 17.72
CA VAL A 5 -4.53 -9.32 16.97
C VAL A 5 -4.00 -8.85 15.60
N PRO A 6 -4.58 -9.33 14.48
CA PRO A 6 -4.27 -8.84 13.14
C PRO A 6 -4.64 -7.37 13.00
N ARG A 7 -3.77 -6.59 12.35
CA ARG A 7 -3.90 -5.13 12.26
C ARG A 7 -3.55 -4.67 10.86
N ILE A 8 -4.27 -3.65 10.41
CA ILE A 8 -3.89 -2.81 9.28
C ILE A 8 -3.49 -1.44 9.82
N VAL A 9 -2.72 -0.70 9.03
CA VAL A 9 -2.35 0.68 9.32
C VAL A 9 -3.03 1.58 8.31
N PHE A 10 -3.63 2.67 8.79
CA PHE A 10 -4.14 3.73 7.94
C PHE A 10 -3.39 5.01 8.29
N VAL A 11 -2.53 5.48 7.37
CA VAL A 11 -1.84 6.76 7.49
C VAL A 11 -2.83 7.85 7.10
N ASN A 12 -3.36 8.49 8.14
CA ASN A 12 -4.40 9.51 8.02
C ASN A 12 -3.80 10.92 7.89
N LYS A 13 -4.61 11.88 7.46
CA LYS A 13 -4.31 13.31 7.33
C LYS A 13 -3.27 13.61 6.27
N MET A 14 -3.39 12.94 5.14
CA MET A 14 -2.56 13.24 3.96
C MET A 14 -2.83 14.65 3.41
N ASP A 15 -3.93 15.28 3.82
CA ASP A 15 -4.36 16.65 3.50
C ASP A 15 -3.72 17.74 4.38
N LYS A 16 -2.79 17.41 5.29
CA LYS A 16 -2.19 18.37 6.23
C LYS A 16 -0.74 18.71 5.89
N LEU A 17 -0.36 19.94 6.22
CA LEU A 17 1.02 20.43 6.11
C LEU A 17 2.02 19.46 6.76
N GLY A 18 3.05 19.08 6.01
CA GLY A 18 4.08 18.13 6.42
C GLY A 18 3.64 16.67 6.35
N ALA A 19 2.56 16.35 5.64
CA ALA A 19 2.16 14.96 5.40
C ALA A 19 3.23 14.24 4.58
N ASP A 20 3.77 13.15 5.14
CA ASP A 20 4.79 12.32 4.51
C ASP A 20 4.47 10.85 4.79
N PHE A 21 3.98 10.17 3.75
CA PHE A 21 3.61 8.76 3.82
C PHE A 21 4.82 7.86 4.00
N ASN A 22 5.89 8.09 3.23
CA ASN A 22 7.11 7.28 3.26
C ASN A 22 7.82 7.41 4.61
N TYR A 23 7.84 8.62 5.19
CA TYR A 23 8.30 8.82 6.56
C TYR A 23 7.42 8.08 7.57
N SER A 24 6.10 8.13 7.42
CA SER A 24 5.18 7.40 8.32
C SER A 24 5.41 5.90 8.28
N VAL A 25 5.53 5.30 7.08
CA VAL A 25 5.85 3.88 6.90
C VAL A 25 7.21 3.54 7.53
N SER A 26 8.27 4.30 7.25
CA SER A 26 9.61 4.02 7.80
C SER A 26 9.64 4.11 9.34
N THR A 27 8.95 5.07 9.94
CA THR A 27 8.91 5.16 11.41
C THR A 27 8.19 3.98 12.07
N ILE A 28 7.24 3.33 11.39
CA ILE A 28 6.60 2.11 11.90
C ILE A 28 7.62 0.97 11.98
N HIS A 29 8.42 0.79 10.94
CA HIS A 29 9.53 -0.16 10.94
C HIS A 29 10.53 0.15 12.05
N ASP A 30 11.03 1.39 12.10
CA ASP A 30 12.12 1.76 13.01
C ASP A 30 11.73 1.74 14.49
N ARG A 31 10.51 2.20 14.80
CA ARG A 31 10.09 2.41 16.20
C ARG A 31 9.28 1.25 16.76
N LEU A 32 8.42 0.64 15.93
CA LEU A 32 7.54 -0.44 16.36
C LEU A 32 8.11 -1.81 16.00
N GLN A 33 9.19 -1.87 15.20
CA GLN A 33 9.77 -3.11 14.68
C GLN A 33 8.70 -3.99 14.02
N ALA A 34 7.75 -3.33 13.37
CA ALA A 34 6.62 -3.95 12.71
C ALA A 34 6.87 -3.92 11.20
N ASN A 35 6.67 -5.06 10.55
CA ASN A 35 6.82 -5.19 9.10
C ASN A 35 5.67 -4.50 8.36
N ALA A 36 5.77 -3.19 8.19
CA ALA A 36 4.77 -2.35 7.54
C ALA A 36 4.93 -2.39 6.01
N VAL A 37 3.87 -2.81 5.32
CA VAL A 37 3.92 -3.04 3.87
C VAL A 37 2.94 -2.11 3.21
N ALA A 38 3.44 -1.17 2.39
CA ALA A 38 2.56 -0.28 1.64
C ALA A 38 1.75 -1.09 0.64
N VAL A 39 0.42 -1.03 0.75
CA VAL A 39 -0.51 -1.61 -0.24
C VAL A 39 -1.23 -0.51 -1.02
N GLN A 40 -1.15 0.72 -0.53
CA GLN A 40 -1.53 1.94 -1.23
C GLN A 40 -0.47 3.01 -1.01
N MET A 41 -0.44 4.00 -1.91
CA MET A 41 0.32 5.23 -1.72
C MET A 41 -0.56 6.45 -2.05
N PRO A 42 -0.38 7.60 -1.39
CA PRO A 42 -1.15 8.80 -1.68
C PRO A 42 -0.75 9.43 -3.02
N ILE A 43 -1.71 10.13 -3.64
CA ILE A 43 -1.50 10.99 -4.79
C ILE A 43 -1.51 12.43 -4.28
N GLY A 44 -0.37 13.11 -4.41
CA GLY A 44 -0.16 14.42 -3.80
C GLY A 44 -0.02 14.37 -2.28
N ALA A 45 0.06 15.55 -1.67
CA ALA A 45 0.12 15.73 -0.22
C ALA A 45 -0.36 17.14 0.12
N GLU A 46 -0.74 17.36 1.38
CA GLU A 46 -1.24 18.65 1.85
C GLU A 46 -2.47 19.08 1.04
N ASP A 47 -2.53 20.34 0.61
CA ASP A 47 -3.64 20.87 -0.19
C ASP A 47 -3.72 20.24 -1.60
N ASP A 48 -2.66 19.55 -2.06
CA ASP A 48 -2.60 18.85 -3.36
C ASP A 48 -3.00 17.36 -3.24
N PHE A 49 -3.45 16.89 -2.08
CA PHE A 49 -3.89 15.49 -1.92
C PHE A 49 -5.18 15.24 -2.73
N GLU A 50 -5.08 14.42 -3.76
CA GLU A 50 -6.15 14.22 -4.76
C GLU A 50 -6.66 12.76 -4.83
N GLY A 51 -6.03 11.83 -4.11
CA GLY A 51 -6.44 10.42 -4.15
C GLY A 51 -5.38 9.44 -3.67
N VAL A 52 -5.54 8.17 -4.05
CA VAL A 52 -4.61 7.09 -3.71
C VAL A 52 -4.34 6.18 -4.90
N ILE A 53 -3.16 5.57 -4.93
CA ILE A 53 -2.80 4.50 -5.86
C ILE A 53 -2.94 3.17 -5.14
N ASP A 54 -3.73 2.27 -5.71
CA ASP A 54 -3.76 0.85 -5.33
C ASP A 54 -2.58 0.14 -6.00
N LEU A 55 -1.63 -0.34 -5.18
CA LEU A 55 -0.41 -1.01 -5.65
C LEU A 55 -0.65 -2.46 -6.08
N ILE A 56 -1.77 -3.05 -5.67
CA ILE A 56 -2.18 -4.41 -6.01
C ILE A 56 -2.75 -4.43 -7.43
N ASP A 57 -3.69 -3.54 -7.72
CA ASP A 57 -4.33 -3.44 -9.03
C ASP A 57 -3.60 -2.49 -10.00
N MET A 58 -2.62 -1.73 -9.51
CA MET A 58 -1.85 -0.71 -10.25
C MET A 58 -2.76 0.30 -10.95
N LYS A 59 -3.68 0.86 -10.17
CA LYS A 59 -4.63 1.88 -10.58
C LYS A 59 -4.64 3.03 -9.58
N ALA A 60 -5.03 4.20 -10.05
CA ALA A 60 -5.20 5.38 -9.22
C ALA A 60 -6.70 5.64 -9.01
N ASP A 61 -7.12 5.77 -7.77
CA ASP A 61 -8.44 6.26 -7.40
C ASP A 61 -8.33 7.74 -7.06
N LEU A 62 -8.90 8.59 -7.93
CA LEU A 62 -8.94 10.04 -7.75
C LEU A 62 -10.27 10.44 -7.12
N TYR A 63 -10.21 11.16 -6.01
CA TYR A 63 -11.42 11.57 -5.28
C TYR A 63 -12.06 12.80 -5.92
N ASP A 64 -13.38 12.78 -6.06
CA ASP A 64 -14.11 13.95 -6.56
C ASP A 64 -14.19 15.01 -5.44
N GLU A 65 -13.66 16.21 -5.69
CA GLU A 65 -13.54 17.30 -4.71
C GLU A 65 -14.91 17.75 -4.16
N ASP A 66 -15.99 17.50 -4.90
CA ASP A 66 -17.32 18.07 -4.65
C ASP A 66 -18.24 17.20 -3.75
N GLU A 67 -17.98 15.90 -3.56
CA GLU A 67 -18.90 14.98 -2.86
C GLU A 67 -18.29 14.26 -1.65
N LEU A 68 -17.86 14.94 -0.58
CA LEU A 68 -17.47 14.28 0.70
C LEU A 68 -16.46 13.10 0.57
N GLY A 69 -15.78 12.93 -0.58
CA GLY A 69 -15.01 11.73 -0.93
C GLY A 69 -15.83 10.44 -1.14
N SER A 70 -17.14 10.52 -1.42
CA SER A 70 -18.04 9.35 -1.58
C SER A 70 -18.04 8.75 -2.99
N GLN A 71 -17.51 9.48 -3.97
CA GLN A 71 -17.32 9.03 -5.34
C GLN A 71 -15.86 9.25 -5.75
N TRP A 72 -15.34 8.36 -6.58
CA TRP A 72 -13.99 8.43 -7.11
C TRP A 72 -13.92 7.82 -8.50
N ASP A 73 -12.96 8.30 -9.29
CA ASP A 73 -12.65 7.79 -10.61
C ASP A 73 -11.41 6.91 -10.54
N THR A 74 -11.57 5.62 -10.89
CA THR A 74 -10.44 4.70 -11.06
C THR A 74 -9.83 4.89 -12.45
N VAL A 75 -8.60 5.40 -12.49
CA VAL A 75 -7.85 5.72 -13.71
C VAL A 75 -6.50 5.00 -13.73
N ASP A 76 -5.79 5.09 -14.86
CA ASP A 76 -4.39 4.67 -14.92
C ASP A 76 -3.51 5.58 -14.06
N ILE A 77 -2.49 5.00 -13.44
CA ILE A 77 -1.55 5.74 -12.60
C ILE A 77 -0.93 6.89 -13.40
N PRO A 78 -1.01 8.15 -12.92
CA PRO A 78 -0.37 9.29 -13.58
C PRO A 78 1.13 9.05 -13.79
N GLU A 79 1.66 9.47 -14.94
CA GLU A 79 3.06 9.21 -15.32
C GLU A 79 4.06 9.64 -14.23
N LYS A 80 3.77 10.76 -13.55
CA LYS A 80 4.60 11.30 -12.45
C LYS A 80 4.77 10.34 -11.26
N TYR A 81 3.86 9.40 -11.06
CA TYR A 81 3.88 8.44 -9.95
C TYR A 81 4.21 7.01 -10.37
N LYS A 82 4.29 6.68 -11.66
CA LYS A 82 4.47 5.29 -12.11
C LYS A 82 5.74 4.65 -11.57
N GLU A 83 6.85 5.38 -11.57
CA GLU A 83 8.14 4.88 -11.09
C GLU A 83 8.09 4.58 -9.59
N GLU A 84 7.51 5.49 -8.79
CA GLU A 84 7.37 5.32 -7.34
C GLU A 84 6.37 4.18 -7.01
N ALA A 85 5.24 4.12 -7.70
CA ALA A 85 4.26 3.05 -7.54
C ALA A 85 4.86 1.68 -7.90
N GLN A 86 5.63 1.59 -8.98
CA GLN A 86 6.31 0.35 -9.35
C GLN A 86 7.30 -0.07 -8.27
N LYS A 87 8.11 0.88 -7.77
CA LYS A 87 9.06 0.60 -6.69
C LYS A 87 8.35 0.05 -5.45
N HIS A 88 7.27 0.69 -5.00
CA HIS A 88 6.53 0.19 -3.83
C HIS A 88 5.82 -1.14 -4.08
N ARG A 89 5.35 -1.38 -5.31
CA ARG A 89 4.82 -2.69 -5.70
C ARG A 89 5.89 -3.76 -5.65
N ASP A 90 7.09 -3.49 -6.14
CA ASP A 90 8.21 -4.44 -6.11
C ASP A 90 8.63 -4.75 -4.67
N GLU A 91 8.75 -3.73 -3.81
CA GLU A 91 9.01 -3.90 -2.37
C GLU A 91 7.92 -4.75 -1.68
N MET A 92 6.64 -4.51 -2.01
CA MET A 92 5.52 -5.31 -1.50
C MET A 92 5.62 -6.77 -1.96
N LEU A 93 5.90 -7.01 -3.24
CA LEU A 93 6.01 -8.35 -3.81
C LEU A 93 7.22 -9.12 -3.26
N GLU A 94 8.35 -8.46 -3.06
CA GLU A 94 9.53 -9.04 -2.41
C GLU A 94 9.20 -9.53 -0.99
N GLN A 95 8.52 -8.70 -0.20
CA GLN A 95 8.12 -9.10 1.15
C GLN A 95 7.06 -10.20 1.18
N LEU A 96 6.17 -10.25 0.20
CA LEU A 96 5.20 -11.35 0.08
C LEU A 96 5.86 -12.65 -0.39
N ALA A 97 6.87 -12.58 -1.26
CA ALA A 97 7.65 -13.72 -1.70
C ALA A 97 8.37 -14.41 -0.53
N ASP A 98 8.85 -13.66 0.46
CA ASP A 98 9.44 -14.23 1.68
C ASP A 98 8.45 -15.04 2.54
N LEU A 99 7.14 -14.87 2.32
CA LEU A 99 6.08 -15.40 3.18
C LEU A 99 5.14 -16.39 2.47
N ASP A 100 5.20 -16.46 1.13
CA ASP A 100 4.33 -17.29 0.32
C ASP A 100 5.08 -17.90 -0.86
N ASP A 101 5.24 -19.24 -0.83
CA ASP A 101 6.05 -19.98 -1.81
C ASP A 101 5.54 -19.79 -3.26
N ASP A 102 4.23 -19.67 -3.47
CA ASP A 102 3.64 -19.49 -4.81
C ASP A 102 3.98 -18.10 -5.37
N ILE A 103 3.97 -17.06 -4.51
CA ILE A 103 4.39 -15.70 -4.87
C ILE A 103 5.90 -15.69 -5.16
N MET A 104 6.70 -16.39 -4.36
CA MET A 104 8.15 -16.49 -4.54
C MET A 104 8.53 -17.08 -5.89
N GLU A 105 7.92 -18.20 -6.27
CA GLU A 105 8.19 -18.87 -7.55
C GLU A 105 7.94 -17.91 -8.73
N LYS A 106 6.76 -17.30 -8.78
CA LYS A 106 6.38 -16.35 -9.84
C LYS A 106 7.28 -15.11 -9.88
N TYR A 107 7.61 -14.57 -8.71
CA TYR A 107 8.48 -13.39 -8.60
C TYR A 107 9.89 -13.68 -9.15
N LEU A 108 10.47 -14.84 -8.83
CA LEU A 108 11.80 -15.24 -9.32
C LEU A 108 11.81 -15.55 -10.82
N GLU A 109 10.70 -16.05 -11.35
CA GLU A 109 10.53 -16.33 -12.78
C GLU A 109 10.17 -15.06 -13.59
N GLY A 110 9.89 -13.94 -12.90
CA GLY A 110 9.48 -12.69 -13.53
C GLY A 110 8.08 -12.77 -14.16
N GLU A 111 7.23 -13.66 -13.65
CA GLU A 111 5.85 -13.80 -14.10
C GLU A 111 4.94 -12.74 -13.46
N ASP A 112 3.89 -12.35 -14.19
CA ASP A 112 2.86 -11.47 -13.64
C ASP A 112 2.06 -12.21 -12.56
N ILE A 113 1.97 -11.60 -11.38
CA ILE A 113 1.22 -12.14 -10.25
C ILE A 113 -0.19 -11.53 -10.24
N PRO A 114 -1.26 -12.33 -10.33
CA PRO A 114 -2.63 -11.83 -10.31
C PRO A 114 -2.99 -11.11 -9.00
N SER A 115 -3.75 -10.01 -9.09
CA SER A 115 -4.18 -9.22 -7.94
C SER A 115 -4.88 -10.03 -6.84
N ASP A 116 -5.68 -11.01 -7.23
CA ASP A 116 -6.41 -11.90 -6.32
C ASP A 116 -5.50 -12.88 -5.59
N GLU A 117 -4.33 -13.23 -6.13
CA GLU A 117 -3.28 -13.96 -5.43
C GLU A 117 -2.54 -13.06 -4.44
N ILE A 118 -2.18 -11.85 -4.87
CA ILE A 118 -1.56 -10.83 -3.99
C ILE A 118 -2.48 -10.56 -2.78
N LYS A 119 -3.79 -10.36 -3.00
CA LYS A 119 -4.79 -10.16 -1.93
C LYS A 119 -4.86 -11.36 -0.97
N LYS A 120 -4.74 -12.59 -1.46
CA LYS A 120 -4.72 -13.81 -0.62
C LYS A 120 -3.45 -13.88 0.22
N ALA A 121 -2.28 -13.63 -0.38
CA ALA A 121 -0.99 -13.62 0.31
C ALA A 121 -0.97 -12.55 1.41
N ILE A 122 -1.38 -11.31 1.10
CA ILE A 122 -1.51 -10.21 2.07
C ILE A 122 -2.42 -10.62 3.22
N ARG A 123 -3.60 -11.17 2.92
CA ARG A 123 -4.56 -11.60 3.95
C ARG A 123 -3.95 -12.65 4.87
N LYS A 124 -3.30 -13.67 4.31
CA LYS A 124 -2.65 -14.76 5.07
C LYS A 124 -1.55 -14.20 5.97
N ALA A 125 -0.64 -13.40 5.42
CA ALA A 125 0.45 -12.78 6.17
C ALA A 125 -0.04 -11.81 7.26
N THR A 126 -1.12 -11.06 7.00
CA THR A 126 -1.74 -10.16 7.99
C THR A 126 -2.35 -10.93 9.16
N LEU A 127 -3.06 -12.04 8.88
CA LEU A 127 -3.65 -12.89 9.91
C LEU A 127 -2.60 -13.58 10.78
N ASN A 128 -1.44 -13.90 10.19
CA ASN A 128 -0.29 -14.48 10.88
C ASN A 128 0.56 -13.44 11.62
N LEU A 129 0.31 -12.14 11.41
CA LEU A 129 1.07 -11.01 11.96
C LEU A 129 2.48 -10.87 11.39
N ASP A 130 2.73 -11.47 10.24
CA ASP A 130 3.99 -11.41 9.50
C ASP A 130 4.15 -10.03 8.82
N ILE A 131 3.03 -9.43 8.43
CA ILE A 131 2.96 -8.09 7.84
C ILE A 131 1.84 -7.24 8.45
N TYR A 132 1.97 -5.93 8.28
CA TYR A 132 0.96 -4.93 8.60
C TYR A 132 0.70 -4.08 7.35
N PRO A 133 -0.37 -4.37 6.58
CA PRO A 133 -0.68 -3.62 5.37
C PRO A 133 -0.97 -2.15 5.71
N VAL A 134 -0.35 -1.24 4.96
CA VAL A 134 -0.45 0.21 5.14
C VAL A 134 -1.23 0.82 4.00
N PHE A 135 -2.29 1.53 4.38
CA PHE A 135 -3.17 2.30 3.53
C PHE A 135 -2.94 3.80 3.78
N ALA A 136 -3.29 4.65 2.81
CA ALA A 136 -3.17 6.10 2.90
C ALA A 136 -4.53 6.77 2.72
N GLY A 137 -4.71 7.97 3.28
CA GLY A 137 -5.90 8.78 3.00
C GLY A 137 -6.09 9.96 3.94
N SER A 138 -7.27 10.57 3.84
CA SER A 138 -7.74 11.65 4.70
C SER A 138 -9.20 11.51 5.07
#